data_AF-A0A0M9G2N1-F1
#
_entry.id   AF-A0A0M9G2N1-F1
#
_cell.length_a   1.000
_cell.length_b   1.000
_cell.length_c   1.000
_cell.angle_alpha   90.00
_cell.angle_beta   90.00
_cell.angle_gamma   90.00
#
_symmetry.space_group_name_H-M   'P 1'
#
loop_
_entity.id
_entity.type
_entity.pdbx_description
1 polymer ?
#
loop_
_entity_poly.entity_id
_entity_poly.type
_entity_poly.pdbx_seq_one_letter_code
_entity_poly.pdbx_strand_id
1 'polypeptide(L)'
;MTLVDCAEGLLVRLTLLSWCVALVVLVIRVVSPDFNKLSAYGGHGVVLPRGAGAGGDGDKQKKSSGAKTWWSCVMAALKTSPTGTWRIPRKHAFMFFYATGVATCTLLLLAHLSALRRVAAHTPFYPACLTAVPLLLFTLHCGIRLVETCCVQRFRPGDTVTLFAVFAGSAFYVLAAVSSAVPPAAIMPKLPSRWMLHSASIPWIVLAGAAAHVTVQAVQVMVHTTLAGLRRYSKAPTAKQQTEAQDFEESVWRYVRAGLLNRAKSEGKSDSRDVDEQYALRGSWRTYHFPYRHSPAFRLVLDPHYTCEVFLYAVNVALMVLCAAPHPSHSVDVVATQHTLWRYGCAPLAWLFVAASVGVTLFTLLNLGITSAEHRRFWNASNATRREVAKVLESLLCASSVVEKSKRLPAELVDEVSRMLREDLSEEQLPRWNVIPFVQ
;
A
#
# COMPACT_ATOMS: atom_id res chain seq x y z
N MET A 1 41.08 -4.18 -0.58
CA MET A 1 39.86 -3.56 -0.02
C MET A 1 40.29 -2.87 1.26
N THR A 2 40.17 -1.55 1.33
CA THR A 2 40.55 -0.81 2.54
C THR A 2 39.44 -0.92 3.59
N LEU A 3 39.78 -0.71 4.87
CA LEU A 3 38.82 -0.71 5.98
C LEU A 3 37.74 0.39 5.79
N VAL A 4 38.10 1.46 5.08
CA VAL A 4 37.21 2.55 4.65
C VAL A 4 36.21 2.07 3.61
N ASP A 5 36.63 1.32 2.58
CA ASP A 5 35.70 0.72 1.58
C ASP A 5 34.68 -0.24 2.24
N CYS A 6 35.11 -0.96 3.27
CA CYS A 6 34.24 -1.85 4.07
C CYS A 6 33.20 -1.06 4.87
N ALA A 7 33.62 0.04 5.52
CA ALA A 7 32.75 0.89 6.32
C ALA A 7 31.76 1.68 5.44
N GLU A 8 32.22 2.20 4.30
CA GLU A 8 31.40 2.96 3.34
C GLU A 8 30.40 2.07 2.60
N GLY A 9 30.75 0.81 2.35
CA GLY A 9 29.84 -0.19 1.76
C GLY A 9 28.91 -0.88 2.77
N LEU A 10 29.09 -0.69 4.07
CA LEU A 10 28.31 -1.39 5.10
C LEU A 10 26.82 -1.05 5.00
N LEU A 11 26.49 0.24 4.82
CA LEU A 11 25.11 0.72 4.78
C LEU A 11 24.31 0.08 3.64
N VAL A 12 24.88 0.00 2.43
CA VAL A 12 24.21 -0.62 1.27
C VAL A 12 24.11 -2.14 1.41
N ARG A 13 25.13 -2.80 1.99
CA ARG A 13 25.09 -4.25 2.25
C ARG A 13 24.02 -4.62 3.28
N LEU A 14 23.94 -3.86 4.37
CA LEU A 14 22.86 -4.00 5.35
C LEU A 14 21.49 -3.75 4.71
N THR A 15 21.41 -2.78 3.79
CA THR A 15 20.16 -2.49 3.06
C THR A 15 19.74 -3.65 2.17
N LEU A 16 20.68 -4.23 1.42
CA LEU A 16 20.43 -5.43 0.60
C LEU A 16 20.00 -6.63 1.45
N LEU A 17 20.70 -6.89 2.56
CA LEU A 17 20.30 -7.93 3.51
C LEU A 17 18.88 -7.67 4.05
N SER A 18 18.56 -6.42 4.37
CA SER A 18 17.23 -6.03 4.85
C SER A 18 16.16 -6.26 3.78
N TRP A 19 16.45 -6.01 2.50
CA TRP A 19 15.51 -6.33 1.42
C TRP A 19 15.29 -7.83 1.26
N CYS A 20 16.33 -8.66 1.38
CA CYS A 20 16.17 -10.12 1.40
C CYS A 20 15.26 -10.57 2.54
N VAL A 21 15.48 -10.04 3.75
CA VAL A 21 14.63 -10.32 4.92
C VAL A 21 13.20 -9.83 4.68
N ALA A 22 13.02 -8.63 4.11
CA ALA A 22 11.71 -8.06 3.81
C ALA A 22 10.92 -8.90 2.79
N LEU A 23 11.58 -9.47 1.79
CA LEU A 23 10.96 -10.40 0.84
C LEU A 23 10.52 -11.70 1.51
N VAL A 24 11.33 -12.26 2.43
CA VAL A 24 10.92 -13.42 3.25
C VAL A 24 9.70 -13.07 4.10
N VAL A 25 9.67 -11.88 4.69
CA VAL A 25 8.52 -11.38 5.45
C VAL A 25 7.26 -11.27 4.58
N LEU A 26 7.37 -10.89 3.31
CA LEU A 26 6.22 -10.90 2.38
C LEU A 26 5.70 -12.32 2.12
N VAL A 27 6.60 -13.31 1.94
CA VAL A 27 6.18 -14.71 1.80
C VAL A 27 5.44 -15.16 3.05
N ILE A 28 5.96 -14.84 4.23
CA ILE A 28 5.30 -15.12 5.51
C ILE A 28 3.92 -14.44 5.60
N ARG A 29 3.79 -13.19 5.15
CA ARG A 29 2.50 -12.47 5.11
C ARG A 29 1.46 -13.18 4.27
N VAL A 30 1.86 -13.78 3.14
CA VAL A 30 0.96 -14.54 2.27
C VAL A 30 0.54 -15.87 2.91
N VAL A 31 1.48 -16.56 3.55
CA VAL A 31 1.24 -17.93 4.07
C VAL A 31 0.61 -17.92 5.47
N SER A 32 0.77 -16.84 6.25
CA SER A 32 0.29 -16.74 7.64
C SER A 32 -0.78 -15.65 7.83
N PRO A 33 -2.07 -16.03 7.99
CA PRO A 33 -3.16 -15.07 8.25
C PRO A 33 -2.93 -14.24 9.52
N ASP A 34 -2.30 -14.85 10.53
CA ASP A 34 -1.96 -14.21 11.79
C ASP A 34 -0.91 -13.11 11.65
N PHE A 35 0.11 -13.34 10.81
CA PHE A 35 1.09 -12.32 10.49
C PHE A 35 0.48 -11.21 9.64
N ASN A 36 -0.43 -11.55 8.71
CA ASN A 36 -1.14 -10.55 7.92
C ASN A 36 -1.94 -9.59 8.82
N LYS A 37 -2.66 -10.10 9.83
CA LYS A 37 -3.38 -9.26 10.80
C LYS A 37 -2.45 -8.32 11.59
N LEU A 38 -1.25 -8.78 11.95
CA LEU A 38 -0.28 -7.97 12.70
C LEU A 38 0.36 -6.87 11.83
N SER A 39 0.62 -7.18 10.56
CA SER A 39 1.31 -6.31 9.59
C SER A 39 0.38 -5.44 8.75
N ALA A 40 -0.95 -5.66 8.83
CA ALA A 40 -1.94 -4.90 8.09
C ALA A 40 -1.99 -3.43 8.52
N TYR A 41 -1.95 -2.53 7.53
CA TYR A 41 -2.04 -1.08 7.74
C TYR A 41 -3.49 -0.56 7.85
N GLY A 42 -4.42 -1.42 8.26
CA GLY A 42 -5.83 -1.09 8.44
C GLY A 42 -6.62 -2.32 8.87
N GLY A 43 -7.08 -2.31 10.11
CA GLY A 43 -8.03 -3.31 10.63
C GLY A 43 -9.41 -2.69 10.79
N HIS A 44 -10.46 -3.43 10.45
CA HIS A 44 -11.85 -3.12 10.82
C HIS A 44 -12.03 -3.38 12.32
N GLY A 45 -11.34 -2.59 13.14
CA GLY A 45 -11.55 -2.56 14.58
C GLY A 45 -12.81 -1.76 14.84
N VAL A 46 -13.97 -2.40 14.81
CA VAL A 46 -15.12 -1.88 15.56
C VAL A 46 -14.66 -1.88 17.01
N VAL A 47 -14.25 -0.71 17.51
CA VAL A 47 -14.12 -0.49 18.94
C VAL A 47 -15.54 -0.53 19.47
N LEU A 48 -16.00 -1.71 19.86
CA LEU A 48 -17.18 -1.79 20.71
C LEU A 48 -16.82 -1.03 21.99
N PRO A 49 -17.62 -0.03 22.40
CA PRO A 49 -17.40 0.65 23.65
C PRO A 49 -17.40 -0.41 24.76
N ARG A 50 -16.39 -0.30 25.63
CA ARG A 50 -16.15 -1.17 26.78
C ARG A 50 -17.27 -0.92 27.80
N GLY A 51 -18.45 -1.45 27.52
CA GLY A 51 -19.62 -1.45 28.38
C GLY A 51 -19.72 -2.81 29.08
N ALA A 52 -19.63 -2.77 30.40
CA ALA A 52 -19.85 -3.82 31.39
C ALA A 52 -20.48 -5.13 30.88
N GLY A 53 -19.69 -6.20 30.88
CA GLY A 53 -20.14 -7.57 30.65
C GLY A 53 -18.99 -8.54 30.86
N ALA A 54 -18.74 -8.89 32.12
CA ALA A 54 -17.89 -10.03 32.46
C ALA A 54 -18.54 -11.29 31.87
N GLY A 55 -17.90 -11.87 30.86
CA GLY A 55 -18.32 -13.13 30.26
C GLY A 55 -17.14 -13.70 29.50
N GLY A 56 -16.45 -14.66 30.11
CA GLY A 56 -15.29 -15.32 29.54
C GLY A 56 -15.64 -15.93 28.18
N ASP A 57 -14.96 -15.45 27.14
CA ASP A 57 -14.99 -16.08 25.83
C ASP A 57 -14.11 -17.34 25.91
N GLY A 58 -14.76 -18.43 26.35
CA GLY A 58 -14.22 -19.77 26.34
C GLY A 58 -14.04 -20.22 24.89
N ASP A 59 -12.91 -19.80 24.30
CA ASP A 59 -12.42 -20.31 23.04
C ASP A 59 -12.22 -21.82 23.21
N LYS A 60 -13.20 -22.62 22.73
CA LYS A 60 -13.06 -24.07 22.60
C LYS A 60 -12.07 -24.32 21.46
N GLN A 61 -10.81 -24.14 21.80
CA GLN A 61 -9.65 -24.52 21.02
C GLN A 61 -9.77 -26.02 20.75
N LYS A 62 -10.22 -26.39 19.55
CA LYS A 62 -10.04 -27.74 19.02
C LYS A 62 -8.55 -28.06 19.15
N LYS A 63 -8.21 -28.93 20.10
CA LYS A 63 -6.87 -29.48 20.30
C LYS A 63 -6.48 -30.30 19.07
N SER A 64 -6.04 -29.64 18.01
CA SER A 64 -5.13 -30.28 17.06
C SER A 64 -3.76 -30.30 17.74
N SER A 65 -3.32 -31.47 18.18
CA SER A 65 -1.99 -31.77 18.71
C SER A 65 -0.92 -31.69 17.61
N GLY A 66 -0.89 -30.58 16.87
CA GLY A 66 0.18 -30.26 15.94
C GLY A 66 1.34 -29.66 16.72
N ALA A 67 2.56 -30.12 16.46
CA ALA A 67 3.77 -29.54 17.01
C ALA A 67 3.75 -28.01 16.81
N LYS A 68 3.86 -27.25 17.90
CA LYS A 68 4.00 -25.79 17.82
C LYS A 68 5.32 -25.52 17.10
N THR A 69 5.25 -25.09 15.85
CA THR A 69 6.43 -24.60 15.13
C THR A 69 7.00 -23.41 15.89
N TRP A 70 8.32 -23.25 15.87
CA TRP A 70 9.00 -22.10 16.48
C TRP A 70 8.40 -20.76 16.01
N TRP A 71 7.92 -20.73 14.75
CA TRP A 71 7.21 -19.61 14.16
C TRP A 71 5.92 -19.23 14.92
N SER A 72 5.11 -20.22 15.33
CA SER A 72 3.90 -19.97 16.12
C SER A 72 4.24 -19.37 17.49
N CYS A 73 5.36 -19.75 18.10
CA CYS A 73 5.83 -19.16 19.35
C CYS A 73 6.29 -17.71 19.15
N VAL A 74 7.02 -17.42 18.08
CA VAL A 74 7.45 -16.04 17.73
C VAL A 74 6.24 -15.15 17.48
N MET A 75 5.24 -15.64 16.74
CA MET A 75 4.00 -14.91 16.48
C MET A 75 3.19 -14.67 17.75
N ALA A 76 3.10 -15.65 18.63
CA ALA A 76 2.46 -15.49 19.93
C ALA A 76 3.18 -14.43 20.77
N ALA A 77 4.51 -14.47 20.83
CA ALA A 77 5.31 -13.48 21.55
C ALA A 77 5.18 -12.07 20.96
N LEU A 78 5.18 -11.92 19.64
CA LEU A 78 4.97 -10.62 19.00
C LEU A 78 3.58 -10.06 19.28
N LYS A 79 2.54 -10.89 19.20
CA LYS A 79 1.15 -10.50 19.49
C LYS A 79 0.95 -10.09 20.95
N THR A 80 1.66 -10.70 21.91
CA THR A 80 1.58 -10.35 23.33
C THR A 80 2.55 -9.22 23.72
N SER A 81 3.56 -8.93 22.90
CA SER A 81 4.49 -7.84 23.16
C SER A 81 3.83 -6.45 23.08
N PRO A 82 4.45 -5.42 23.68
CA PRO A 82 4.01 -4.03 23.51
C PRO A 82 3.91 -3.60 22.04
N THR A 83 4.76 -4.16 21.17
CA THR A 83 4.78 -3.80 19.73
C THR A 83 3.55 -4.33 18.98
N GLY A 84 3.01 -5.48 19.37
CA GLY A 84 1.81 -6.06 18.76
C GLY A 84 0.50 -5.60 19.40
N THR A 85 0.54 -5.18 20.66
CA THR A 85 -0.64 -4.75 21.43
C THR A 85 -0.91 -3.25 21.32
N TRP A 86 0.14 -2.43 21.31
CA TRP A 86 -0.04 -0.98 21.28
C TRP A 86 -0.44 -0.51 19.88
N ARG A 87 -1.52 0.28 19.84
CA ARG A 87 -2.15 0.76 18.62
C ARG A 87 -2.09 2.27 18.54
N ILE A 88 -1.63 2.78 17.40
CA ILE A 88 -1.51 4.20 17.09
C ILE A 88 -2.53 4.53 16.00
N PRO A 89 -3.18 5.72 16.03
CA PRO A 89 -4.10 6.09 14.96
C PRO A 89 -3.37 6.10 13.62
N ARG A 90 -4.01 5.54 12.59
CA ARG A 90 -3.40 5.33 11.27
C ARG A 90 -2.81 6.62 10.68
N LYS A 91 -3.47 7.77 10.86
CA LYS A 91 -2.93 9.06 10.42
C LYS A 91 -1.54 9.34 11.00
N HIS A 92 -1.37 9.15 12.32
CA HIS A 92 -0.10 9.39 13.00
C HIS A 92 0.98 8.40 12.58
N ALA A 93 0.63 7.14 12.40
CA ALA A 93 1.55 6.12 11.87
C ALA A 93 2.11 6.54 10.49
N PHE A 94 1.24 6.89 9.56
CA PHE A 94 1.65 7.32 8.22
C PHE A 94 2.47 8.62 8.24
N MET A 95 2.07 9.63 9.03
CA MET A 95 2.87 10.84 9.21
C MET A 95 4.28 10.53 9.71
N PHE A 96 4.40 9.60 10.67
CA PHE A 96 5.69 9.17 11.20
C PHE A 96 6.56 8.52 10.12
N PHE A 97 5.99 7.63 9.28
CA PHE A 97 6.73 6.98 8.18
C PHE A 97 7.35 7.99 7.22
N TYR A 98 6.52 8.94 6.75
CA TYR A 98 6.95 9.93 5.78
C TYR A 98 7.91 10.94 6.40
N ALA A 99 7.71 11.34 7.67
CA ALA A 99 8.64 12.19 8.38
C ALA A 99 10.01 11.52 8.58
N THR A 100 10.04 10.22 8.92
CA THR A 100 11.28 9.43 8.96
C THR A 100 11.97 9.44 7.59
N GLY A 101 11.23 9.18 6.51
CA GLY A 101 11.77 9.24 5.15
C GLY A 101 12.40 10.59 4.80
N VAL A 102 11.69 11.70 5.04
CA VAL A 102 12.19 13.06 4.82
C VAL A 102 13.44 13.33 5.66
N ALA A 103 13.45 12.96 6.93
CA ALA A 103 14.59 13.15 7.83
C ALA A 103 15.81 12.36 7.34
N THR A 104 15.65 11.08 6.99
CA THR A 104 16.74 10.25 6.46
C THR A 104 17.26 10.79 5.14
N CYS A 105 16.37 11.19 4.22
CA CYS A 105 16.78 11.81 2.96
C CYS A 105 17.57 13.10 3.18
N THR A 106 17.14 13.94 4.12
CA THR A 106 17.83 15.19 4.46
C THR A 106 19.24 14.91 4.97
N LEU A 107 19.40 13.94 5.87
CA LEU A 107 20.72 13.53 6.36
C LEU A 107 21.62 12.99 5.24
N LEU A 108 21.08 12.16 4.34
CA LEU A 108 21.82 11.64 3.20
C LEU A 108 22.19 12.73 2.19
N LEU A 109 21.30 13.70 1.94
CA LEU A 109 21.58 14.86 1.09
C LEU A 109 22.66 15.76 1.71
N LEU A 110 22.60 16.02 3.02
CA LEU A 110 23.65 16.78 3.72
C LEU A 110 25.00 16.06 3.66
N ALA A 111 25.02 14.74 3.82
CA ALA A 111 26.23 13.93 3.66
C ALA A 111 26.76 14.00 2.22
N HIS A 112 25.87 13.93 1.22
CA HIS A 112 26.21 14.06 -0.20
C HIS A 112 26.81 15.43 -0.50
N LEU A 113 26.15 16.52 -0.09
CA LEU A 113 26.64 17.89 -0.28
C LEU A 113 27.97 18.14 0.45
N SER A 114 28.14 17.58 1.65
CA SER A 114 29.40 17.67 2.41
C SER A 114 30.53 16.93 1.70
N ALA A 115 30.25 15.79 1.09
CA ALA A 115 31.22 15.09 0.24
C ALA A 115 31.52 15.89 -1.04
N LEU A 116 30.51 16.47 -1.69
CA LEU A 116 30.71 17.34 -2.86
C LEU A 116 31.60 18.54 -2.55
N ARG A 117 31.35 19.24 -1.43
CA ARG A 117 32.16 20.39 -1.02
C ARG A 117 33.64 20.02 -0.82
N ARG A 118 33.93 18.81 -0.32
CA ARG A 118 35.31 18.32 -0.14
C ARG A 118 36.02 18.03 -1.46
N VAL A 119 35.28 17.64 -2.51
CA VAL A 119 35.83 17.23 -3.82
C VAL A 119 35.70 18.33 -4.89
N ALA A 120 34.90 19.37 -4.65
CA ALA A 120 34.66 20.48 -5.57
C ALA A 120 35.94 21.26 -5.93
N ALA A 121 37.04 21.10 -5.18
CA ALA A 121 38.36 21.59 -5.56
C ALA A 121 38.95 20.91 -6.82
N HIS A 122 38.46 19.71 -7.19
CA HIS A 122 39.07 18.84 -8.21
C HIS A 122 38.08 18.18 -9.19
N THR A 123 36.78 18.41 -9.07
CA THR A 123 35.77 17.82 -9.97
C THR A 123 34.74 18.85 -10.44
N PRO A 124 34.24 18.74 -11.68
CA PRO A 124 33.18 19.61 -12.16
C PRO A 124 31.90 19.40 -11.35
N PHE A 125 31.24 20.49 -10.97
CA PHE A 125 30.03 20.52 -10.15
C PHE A 125 28.83 19.78 -10.80
N TYR A 126 28.83 19.69 -12.13
CA TYR A 126 27.69 19.22 -12.92
C TYR A 126 27.29 17.74 -12.74
N PRO A 127 28.20 16.74 -12.84
CA PRO A 127 27.84 15.32 -12.69
C PRO A 127 27.46 14.99 -11.24
N ALA A 128 28.07 15.70 -10.30
CA ALA A 128 27.78 15.62 -8.88
C ALA A 128 26.31 15.96 -8.55
N CYS A 129 25.74 16.98 -9.20
CA CYS A 129 24.32 17.30 -9.06
C CYS A 129 23.41 16.23 -9.66
N LEU A 130 23.77 15.64 -10.81
CA LEU A 130 22.97 14.60 -11.46
C LEU A 130 22.84 13.33 -10.61
N THR A 131 23.91 12.95 -9.89
CA THR A 131 23.87 11.79 -8.97
C THR A 131 22.97 11.99 -7.75
N ALA A 132 22.61 13.23 -7.40
CA ALA A 132 21.68 13.52 -6.31
C ALA A 132 20.21 13.40 -6.74
N VAL A 133 19.91 13.36 -8.05
CA VAL A 133 18.54 13.41 -8.57
C VAL A 133 17.65 12.28 -8.03
N PRO A 134 18.06 10.98 -8.01
CA PRO A 134 17.21 9.92 -7.47
C PRO A 134 16.83 10.16 -5.99
N LEU A 135 17.78 10.62 -5.19
CA LEU A 135 17.54 10.95 -3.78
C LEU A 135 16.63 12.17 -3.63
N LEU A 136 16.80 13.20 -4.46
CA LEU A 136 15.92 14.38 -4.47
C LEU A 136 14.49 14.01 -4.88
N LEU A 137 14.31 13.16 -5.89
CA LEU A 137 13.00 12.66 -6.33
C LEU A 137 12.34 11.83 -5.22
N PHE A 138 13.09 10.99 -4.53
CA PHE A 138 12.56 10.24 -3.38
C PHE A 138 12.24 11.14 -2.18
N THR A 139 13.03 12.20 -1.95
CA THR A 139 12.75 13.22 -0.93
C THR A 139 11.45 13.95 -1.24
N LEU A 140 11.28 14.38 -2.50
CA LEU A 140 10.07 15.03 -3.00
C LEU A 140 8.85 14.10 -2.82
N HIS A 141 9.00 12.83 -3.19
CA HIS A 141 7.98 11.82 -2.97
C HIS A 141 7.58 11.74 -1.49
N CYS A 142 8.53 11.53 -0.57
CA CYS A 142 8.25 11.47 0.87
C CYS A 142 7.57 12.75 1.39
N GLY A 143 8.03 13.93 0.95
CA GLY A 143 7.45 15.22 1.32
C GLY A 143 6.01 15.37 0.84
N ILE A 144 5.72 15.00 -0.42
CA ILE A 144 4.37 15.03 -0.97
C ILE A 144 3.47 14.06 -0.21
N ARG A 145 3.93 12.83 0.06
CA ARG A 145 3.15 11.86 0.83
C ARG A 145 2.85 12.36 2.24
N LEU A 146 3.80 13.02 2.91
CA LEU A 146 3.59 13.64 4.22
C LEU A 146 2.52 14.74 4.16
N VAL A 147 2.63 15.66 3.20
CA VAL A 147 1.66 16.74 3.00
C VAL A 147 0.28 16.18 2.66
N GLU A 148 0.20 15.19 1.78
CA GLU A 148 -1.05 14.49 1.46
C GLU A 148 -1.66 13.86 2.72
N THR A 149 -0.89 13.18 3.56
CA THR A 149 -1.38 12.59 4.81
C THR A 149 -1.91 13.64 5.77
N CYS A 150 -1.26 14.81 5.84
CA CYS A 150 -1.68 15.91 6.69
C CYS A 150 -2.99 16.56 6.19
N CYS A 151 -3.05 16.86 4.88
CA CYS A 151 -4.02 17.80 4.31
C CYS A 151 -5.11 17.15 3.44
N VAL A 152 -4.80 16.04 2.74
CA VAL A 152 -5.67 15.45 1.72
C VAL A 152 -6.32 14.16 2.21
N GLN A 153 -5.51 13.22 2.70
CA GLN A 153 -5.95 11.90 3.09
C GLN A 153 -6.87 11.97 4.31
N ARG A 154 -8.03 11.32 4.18
CA ARG A 154 -8.99 11.20 5.27
C ARG A 154 -8.97 9.79 5.78
N PHE A 155 -8.41 9.57 6.96
CA PHE A 155 -8.45 8.27 7.64
C PHE A 155 -9.79 8.06 8.34
N ARG A 156 -10.19 6.80 8.55
CA ARG A 156 -11.44 6.51 9.26
C ARG A 156 -11.27 6.73 10.76
N PRO A 157 -12.30 7.18 11.48
CA PRO A 157 -12.31 7.11 12.93
C PRO A 157 -12.13 5.65 13.37
N GLY A 158 -11.20 5.39 14.29
CA GLY A 158 -10.92 4.03 14.80
C GLY A 158 -9.90 3.22 13.98
N ASP A 159 -9.51 3.66 12.78
CA ASP A 159 -8.41 3.02 12.03
C ASP A 159 -7.11 3.16 12.82
N THR A 160 -6.58 2.02 13.26
CA THR A 160 -5.34 1.95 14.04
C THR A 160 -4.34 1.01 13.40
N VAL A 161 -3.06 1.24 13.70
CA VAL A 161 -1.93 0.46 13.23
C VAL A 161 -1.13 0.01 14.46
N THR A 162 -0.62 -1.22 14.44
CA THR A 162 0.23 -1.75 15.52
C THR A 162 1.58 -1.02 15.53
N LEU A 163 2.19 -0.89 16.70
CA LEU A 163 3.52 -0.29 16.80
C LEU A 163 4.58 -1.10 16.01
N PHE A 164 4.41 -2.42 15.90
CA PHE A 164 5.22 -3.26 15.02
C PHE A 164 5.16 -2.79 13.56
N ALA A 165 3.95 -2.59 13.02
CA ALA A 165 3.78 -2.06 11.67
C ALA A 165 4.32 -0.63 11.54
N VAL A 166 4.31 0.15 12.64
CA VAL A 166 4.91 1.48 12.65
C VAL A 166 6.43 1.43 12.47
N PHE A 167 7.10 0.56 13.21
CA PHE A 167 8.55 0.36 13.07
C PHE A 167 8.92 -0.24 11.72
N ALA A 168 8.15 -1.22 11.24
CA ALA A 168 8.37 -1.82 9.92
C ALA A 168 8.23 -0.77 8.80
N GLY A 169 7.19 0.07 8.84
CA GLY A 169 7.00 1.17 7.89
C GLY A 169 8.12 2.20 7.95
N SER A 170 8.58 2.57 9.16
CA SER A 170 9.69 3.50 9.34
C SER A 170 11.01 2.94 8.81
N ALA A 171 11.30 1.67 9.10
CA ALA A 171 12.47 0.96 8.57
C ALA A 171 12.44 0.91 7.04
N PHE A 172 11.28 0.64 6.43
CA PHE A 172 11.12 0.69 4.98
C PHE A 172 11.54 2.05 4.40
N TYR A 173 11.11 3.18 4.97
CA TYR A 173 11.49 4.50 4.47
C TYR A 173 12.97 4.82 4.64
N VAL A 174 13.60 4.35 5.73
CA VAL A 174 15.06 4.46 5.90
C VAL A 174 15.78 3.69 4.79
N LEU A 175 15.41 2.41 4.59
CA LEU A 175 16.03 1.54 3.58
C LEU A 175 15.78 2.04 2.16
N ALA A 176 14.59 2.57 1.87
CA ALA A 176 14.24 3.15 0.59
C ALA A 176 15.04 4.43 0.29
N ALA A 177 15.27 5.29 1.30
CA ALA A 177 16.11 6.47 1.18
C ALA A 177 17.55 6.09 0.85
N VAL A 178 18.11 5.11 1.56
CA VAL A 178 19.46 4.56 1.28
C VAL A 178 19.52 3.94 -0.12
N SER A 179 18.48 3.21 -0.53
CA SER A 179 18.39 2.60 -1.87
C SER A 179 18.25 3.62 -3.00
N SER A 180 17.92 4.87 -2.68
CA SER A 180 17.80 5.98 -3.62
C SER A 180 19.03 6.92 -3.59
N ALA A 181 20.00 6.66 -2.72
CA ALA A 181 21.23 7.43 -2.64
C ALA A 181 22.29 6.83 -3.58
N VAL A 182 22.85 7.65 -4.47
CA VAL A 182 24.07 7.29 -5.20
C VAL A 182 25.28 7.55 -4.28
N PRO A 183 26.31 6.70 -4.26
CA PRO A 183 27.53 6.98 -3.50
C PRO A 183 28.12 8.32 -3.95
N PRO A 184 28.52 9.20 -3.01
CA PRO A 184 29.07 10.51 -3.37
C PRO A 184 30.33 10.39 -4.21
N ALA A 185 30.54 11.36 -5.12
CA ALA A 185 31.64 11.37 -6.09
C ALA A 185 33.05 11.25 -5.47
N ALA A 186 33.20 11.58 -4.18
CA ALA A 186 34.42 11.38 -3.38
C ALA A 186 34.89 9.91 -3.36
N ILE A 187 33.93 8.98 -3.37
CA ILE A 187 34.16 7.53 -3.27
C ILE A 187 34.38 6.92 -4.66
N MET A 188 33.98 7.62 -5.73
CA MET A 188 34.05 7.13 -7.11
C MET A 188 34.70 8.14 -8.08
N PRO A 189 35.96 8.53 -7.87
CA PRO A 189 36.63 9.53 -8.70
C PRO A 189 36.79 9.13 -10.18
N LYS A 190 36.62 7.83 -10.51
CA LYS A 190 36.95 7.26 -11.83
C LYS A 190 35.78 6.73 -12.67
N LEU A 191 34.58 6.50 -12.11
CA LEU A 191 33.55 5.69 -12.81
C LEU A 191 32.46 6.49 -13.58
N PRO A 192 31.78 7.50 -13.01
CA PRO A 192 30.64 8.14 -13.70
C PRO A 192 31.00 9.44 -14.42
N SER A 193 32.06 10.13 -13.98
CA SER A 193 32.20 11.57 -14.22
C SER A 193 32.55 11.93 -15.66
N ARG A 194 33.36 11.14 -16.36
CA ARG A 194 33.84 11.57 -17.69
C ARG A 194 32.76 11.45 -18.76
N TRP A 195 31.99 10.37 -18.82
CA TRP A 195 31.07 10.17 -19.94
C TRP A 195 29.76 10.97 -19.81
N MET A 196 29.25 11.15 -18.59
CA MET A 196 28.11 12.03 -18.32
C MET A 196 28.39 13.49 -18.70
N LEU A 197 29.66 13.91 -18.67
CA LEU A 197 30.10 15.23 -19.16
C LEU A 197 30.20 15.31 -20.68
N HIS A 198 30.54 14.22 -21.35
CA HIS A 198 30.80 14.21 -22.80
C HIS A 198 29.55 13.94 -23.63
N SER A 199 28.52 13.32 -23.05
CA SER A 199 27.26 13.04 -23.75
C SER A 199 26.23 14.13 -23.50
N ALA A 200 25.92 14.89 -24.56
CA ALA A 200 24.86 15.90 -24.53
C ALA A 200 23.47 15.32 -24.22
N SER A 201 23.25 14.01 -24.41
CA SER A 201 21.95 13.36 -24.22
C SER A 201 21.63 13.02 -22.76
N ILE A 202 22.64 12.82 -21.91
CA ILE A 202 22.42 12.40 -20.51
C ILE A 202 21.63 13.38 -19.67
N PRO A 203 21.91 14.70 -19.73
CA PRO A 203 21.11 15.69 -19.04
C PRO A 203 19.63 15.63 -19.42
N TRP A 204 19.34 15.45 -20.70
CA TRP A 204 17.98 15.33 -21.21
C TRP A 204 17.29 14.07 -20.73
N ILE A 205 18.00 12.94 -20.65
CA ILE A 205 17.46 11.69 -20.10
C ILE A 205 17.15 11.84 -18.61
N VAL A 206 18.05 12.44 -17.83
CA VAL A 206 17.84 12.70 -16.40
C VAL A 206 16.66 13.65 -16.20
N LEU A 207 16.57 14.72 -16.99
CA LEU A 207 15.47 15.68 -16.96
C LEU A 207 14.14 15.00 -17.34
N ALA A 208 14.12 14.17 -18.38
CA ALA A 208 12.94 13.42 -18.79
C ALA A 208 12.50 12.44 -17.69
N GLY A 209 13.44 11.74 -17.05
CA GLY A 209 13.16 10.87 -15.91
C GLY A 209 12.57 11.64 -14.73
N ALA A 210 13.16 12.78 -14.37
CA ALA A 210 12.63 13.65 -13.32
C ALA A 210 11.23 14.19 -13.65
N ALA A 211 10.99 14.64 -14.88
CA ALA A 211 9.69 15.10 -15.35
C ALA A 211 8.64 13.99 -15.33
N ALA A 212 9.00 12.77 -15.74
CA ALA A 212 8.14 11.60 -15.66
C ALA A 212 7.79 11.28 -14.19
N HIS A 213 8.78 11.30 -13.30
CA HIS A 213 8.57 11.08 -11.87
C HIS A 213 7.60 12.12 -11.27
N VAL A 214 7.81 13.42 -11.53
CA VAL A 214 6.92 14.48 -11.04
C VAL A 214 5.50 14.34 -11.62
N THR A 215 5.38 13.98 -12.90
CA THR A 215 4.08 13.79 -13.56
C THR A 215 3.30 12.63 -12.93
N VAL A 216 3.97 11.49 -12.69
CA VAL A 216 3.34 10.34 -12.03
C VAL A 216 2.97 10.65 -10.59
N GLN A 217 3.78 11.44 -9.89
CA GLN A 217 3.45 11.92 -8.55
C GLN A 217 2.19 12.80 -8.56
N ALA A 218 2.03 13.67 -9.56
CA ALA A 218 0.82 14.48 -9.70
C ALA A 218 -0.42 13.61 -9.96
N VAL A 219 -0.30 12.59 -10.82
CA VAL A 219 -1.38 11.59 -11.04
C VAL A 219 -1.73 10.88 -9.74
N GLN A 220 -0.73 10.48 -8.96
CA GLN A 220 -0.93 9.83 -7.67
C GLN A 220 -1.70 10.74 -6.70
N VAL A 221 -1.37 12.04 -6.63
CA VAL A 221 -2.07 13.02 -5.79
C VAL A 221 -3.52 13.20 -6.23
N MET A 222 -3.79 13.28 -7.53
CA MET A 222 -5.16 13.35 -8.06
C MET A 222 -5.98 12.11 -7.67
N VAL A 223 -5.38 10.92 -7.73
CA VAL A 223 -6.02 9.66 -7.33
C VAL A 223 -6.34 9.67 -5.83
N HIS A 224 -5.41 10.06 -4.96
CA HIS A 224 -5.69 10.15 -3.52
C HIS A 224 -6.74 11.20 -3.19
N THR A 225 -6.74 12.33 -3.90
CA THR A 225 -7.76 13.37 -3.74
C THR A 225 -9.14 12.85 -4.11
N THR A 226 -9.25 12.05 -5.19
CA THR A 226 -10.49 11.38 -5.58
C THR A 226 -10.97 10.42 -4.48
N LEU A 227 -10.08 9.58 -3.96
CA LEU A 227 -10.39 8.66 -2.85
C LEU A 227 -10.79 9.38 -1.56
N ALA A 228 -10.15 10.51 -1.26
CA ALA A 228 -10.52 11.35 -0.12
C ALA A 228 -11.88 12.04 -0.32
N GLY A 229 -12.21 12.40 -1.57
CA GLY A 229 -13.49 12.95 -2.00
C GLY A 229 -14.66 12.01 -1.71
N LEU A 230 -14.51 10.72 -2.04
CA LEU A 230 -15.53 9.69 -1.77
C LEU A 230 -15.93 9.64 -0.28
N ARG A 231 -14.99 9.87 0.64
CA ARG A 231 -15.26 9.88 2.08
C ARG A 231 -15.99 11.14 2.56
N ARG A 232 -16.02 12.22 1.77
CA ARG A 232 -16.77 13.45 2.09
C ARG A 232 -18.26 13.26 1.83
N TYR A 233 -18.60 12.61 0.72
CA TYR A 233 -19.98 12.35 0.32
C TYR A 233 -20.70 11.39 1.27
N SER A 234 -19.98 10.45 1.90
CA SER A 234 -20.53 9.54 2.91
C SER A 234 -20.93 10.22 4.24
N LYS A 235 -20.70 11.53 4.44
CA LYS A 235 -20.81 12.22 5.73
C LYS A 235 -21.93 13.28 5.86
N ALA A 236 -22.90 13.37 4.96
CA ALA A 236 -24.02 14.31 5.13
C ALA A 236 -25.37 13.63 4.79
N PRO A 237 -26.26 13.50 5.79
CA PRO A 237 -27.33 14.49 5.98
C PRO A 237 -27.45 15.04 7.43
N THR A 238 -28.27 16.07 7.60
CA THR A 238 -28.57 16.78 8.87
C THR A 238 -29.29 15.91 9.91
N ALA A 239 -28.90 16.08 11.19
CA ALA A 239 -29.22 15.20 12.33
C ALA A 239 -30.71 14.88 12.61
N LYS A 240 -31.68 15.64 12.09
CA LYS A 240 -33.11 15.42 12.34
C LYS A 240 -33.83 14.59 11.27
N GLN A 241 -33.47 14.73 9.99
CA GLN A 241 -34.00 13.87 8.91
C GLN A 241 -33.28 12.52 8.85
N GLN A 242 -32.09 12.44 9.47
CA GLN A 242 -31.28 11.24 9.47
C GLN A 242 -31.82 10.16 10.40
N THR A 243 -32.45 10.50 11.53
CA THR A 243 -32.90 9.51 12.53
C THR A 243 -34.07 8.68 12.02
N GLU A 244 -35.10 9.31 11.43
CA GLU A 244 -36.27 8.58 10.90
C GLU A 244 -35.91 7.76 9.65
N ALA A 245 -35.10 8.33 8.74
CA ALA A 245 -34.63 7.61 7.56
C ALA A 245 -33.69 6.44 7.95
N GLN A 246 -32.81 6.62 8.94
CA GLN A 246 -31.96 5.54 9.44
C GLN A 246 -32.75 4.47 10.17
N ASP A 247 -33.74 4.83 10.99
CA ASP A 247 -34.57 3.85 11.70
C ASP A 247 -35.42 3.02 10.72
N PHE A 248 -35.88 3.65 9.64
CA PHE A 248 -36.56 2.97 8.54
C PHE A 248 -35.62 2.05 7.75
N GLU A 249 -34.45 2.55 7.34
CA GLU A 249 -33.41 1.78 6.64
C GLU A 249 -32.91 0.59 7.49
N GLU A 250 -32.76 0.78 8.81
CA GLU A 250 -32.43 -0.27 9.77
C GLU A 250 -33.54 -1.33 9.84
N SER A 251 -34.81 -0.91 9.74
CA SER A 251 -35.96 -1.82 9.72
C SER A 251 -36.02 -2.66 8.44
N VAL A 252 -35.76 -2.06 7.27
CA VAL A 252 -35.57 -2.80 6.01
C VAL A 252 -34.41 -3.78 6.14
N TRP A 253 -33.32 -3.36 6.78
CA TRP A 253 -32.14 -4.19 6.98
C TRP A 253 -32.39 -5.38 7.91
N ARG A 254 -33.18 -5.23 8.97
CA ARG A 254 -33.61 -6.36 9.82
C ARG A 254 -34.37 -7.40 8.99
N TYR A 255 -35.22 -6.96 8.07
CA TYR A 255 -35.94 -7.85 7.16
C TYR A 255 -34.98 -8.57 6.20
N VAL A 256 -34.07 -7.84 5.55
CA VAL A 256 -33.05 -8.41 4.67
C VAL A 256 -32.21 -9.44 5.41
N ARG A 257 -31.78 -9.13 6.64
CA ARG A 257 -31.02 -10.05 7.50
C ARG A 257 -31.80 -11.33 7.78
N ALA A 258 -33.09 -11.22 8.13
CA ALA A 258 -33.95 -12.38 8.36
C ALA A 258 -34.11 -13.23 7.08
N GLY A 259 -34.30 -12.60 5.91
CA GLY A 259 -34.37 -13.30 4.63
C GLY A 259 -33.09 -14.05 4.28
N LEU A 260 -31.93 -13.42 4.48
CA LEU A 260 -30.62 -14.05 4.26
C LEU A 260 -30.37 -15.23 5.21
N LEU A 261 -30.76 -15.10 6.48
CA LEU A 261 -30.68 -16.18 7.47
C LEU A 261 -31.56 -17.38 7.09
N ASN A 262 -32.80 -17.13 6.66
CA ASN A 262 -33.72 -18.18 6.25
C ASN A 262 -33.21 -18.92 5.02
N ARG A 263 -32.63 -18.21 4.06
CA ARG A 263 -32.02 -18.81 2.88
C ARG A 263 -30.79 -19.65 3.23
N ALA A 264 -29.91 -19.14 4.08
CA ALA A 264 -28.75 -19.90 4.56
C ALA A 264 -29.15 -21.22 5.24
N LYS A 265 -30.23 -21.21 6.03
CA LYS A 265 -30.81 -22.42 6.62
C LYS A 265 -31.32 -23.41 5.56
N SER A 266 -32.02 -22.92 4.53
CA SER A 266 -32.51 -23.76 3.44
C SER A 266 -31.40 -24.38 2.59
N GLU A 267 -30.24 -23.72 2.50
CA GLU A 267 -29.05 -24.21 1.78
C GLU A 267 -28.16 -25.13 2.64
N GLY A 268 -28.58 -25.48 3.86
CA GLY A 268 -27.82 -26.36 4.76
C GLY A 268 -26.52 -25.76 5.30
N LYS A 269 -26.33 -24.44 5.21
CA LYS A 269 -25.19 -23.73 5.84
C LYS A 269 -25.47 -23.57 7.33
N SER A 270 -25.03 -24.54 8.12
CA SER A 270 -25.49 -24.77 9.49
C SER A 270 -24.97 -23.80 10.57
N ASP A 271 -23.98 -22.95 10.30
CA ASP A 271 -23.36 -22.15 11.37
C ASP A 271 -23.78 -20.68 11.33
N SER A 272 -24.67 -20.29 12.25
CA SER A 272 -25.21 -18.92 12.37
C SER A 272 -24.14 -17.89 12.74
N ARG A 273 -23.02 -18.31 13.34
CA ARG A 273 -21.87 -17.45 13.66
C ARG A 273 -21.08 -17.02 12.43
N ASP A 274 -20.85 -17.93 11.48
CA ASP A 274 -20.16 -17.63 10.21
C ASP A 274 -20.98 -16.66 9.35
N VAL A 275 -22.30 -16.78 9.44
CA VAL A 275 -23.26 -15.89 8.80
C VAL A 275 -23.16 -14.49 9.42
N ASP A 276 -23.28 -14.33 10.74
CA ASP A 276 -23.18 -13.01 11.38
C ASP A 276 -21.80 -12.34 11.21
N GLU A 277 -20.70 -13.09 11.24
CA GLU A 277 -19.36 -12.52 11.00
C GLU A 277 -19.17 -12.14 9.53
N GLN A 278 -19.65 -12.96 8.59
CA GLN A 278 -19.73 -12.58 7.17
C GLN A 278 -20.59 -11.33 6.99
N TYR A 279 -21.73 -11.20 7.67
CA TYR A 279 -22.65 -10.07 7.50
C TYR A 279 -22.20 -8.80 8.24
N ALA A 280 -21.46 -8.91 9.34
CA ALA A 280 -20.80 -7.79 10.02
C ALA A 280 -19.61 -7.24 9.19
N LEU A 281 -18.80 -8.12 8.57
CA LEU A 281 -17.84 -7.73 7.54
C LEU A 281 -18.51 -7.13 6.30
N ARG A 282 -19.74 -7.57 5.98
CA ARG A 282 -20.57 -7.01 4.90
C ARG A 282 -21.25 -5.69 5.24
N GLY A 283 -21.16 -5.11 6.44
CA GLY A 283 -21.54 -3.69 6.60
C GLY A 283 -20.71 -2.76 5.70
N SER A 284 -19.51 -3.20 5.33
CA SER A 284 -18.55 -2.43 4.53
C SER A 284 -19.01 -2.12 3.10
N TRP A 285 -19.73 -3.01 2.41
CA TRP A 285 -20.15 -2.74 1.01
C TRP A 285 -21.11 -1.55 0.90
N ARG A 286 -21.82 -1.20 1.98
CA ARG A 286 -22.67 0.00 2.07
C ARG A 286 -21.87 1.29 2.19
N THR A 287 -20.65 1.21 2.72
CA THR A 287 -19.79 2.38 2.97
C THR A 287 -18.80 2.62 1.84
N TYR A 288 -18.50 1.60 1.03
CA TYR A 288 -17.45 1.65 0.03
C TYR A 288 -18.01 1.60 -1.39
N HIS A 289 -17.79 2.68 -2.13
CA HIS A 289 -18.07 2.77 -3.56
C HIS A 289 -16.78 2.81 -4.36
N PHE A 290 -16.78 2.14 -5.51
CA PHE A 290 -15.62 2.12 -6.39
C PHE A 290 -15.60 3.38 -7.27
N PRO A 291 -14.52 4.17 -7.32
CA PRO A 291 -14.47 5.46 -8.04
C PRO A 291 -14.41 5.34 -9.58
N TYR A 292 -15.13 4.40 -10.19
CA TYR A 292 -15.10 4.15 -11.64
C TYR A 292 -15.47 5.39 -12.48
N ARG A 293 -16.49 6.15 -12.03
CA ARG A 293 -16.99 7.31 -12.78
C ARG A 293 -16.12 8.55 -12.60
N HIS A 294 -15.40 8.67 -11.48
CA HIS A 294 -14.74 9.91 -11.08
C HIS A 294 -13.34 10.11 -11.68
N SER A 295 -12.65 9.05 -12.10
CA SER A 295 -11.33 9.19 -12.73
C SER A 295 -11.07 8.09 -13.76
N PRO A 296 -10.50 8.44 -14.93
CA PRO A 296 -10.16 7.46 -15.96
C PRO A 296 -9.13 6.44 -15.48
N ALA A 297 -8.28 6.80 -14.50
CA ALA A 297 -7.27 5.89 -13.96
C ALA A 297 -7.88 4.65 -13.31
N PHE A 298 -9.01 4.80 -12.60
CA PHE A 298 -9.73 3.69 -11.97
C PHE A 298 -10.51 2.81 -12.96
N ARG A 299 -10.68 3.27 -14.21
CA ARG A 299 -11.24 2.44 -15.29
C ARG A 299 -10.20 1.52 -15.90
N LEU A 300 -8.93 1.89 -15.80
CA LEU A 300 -7.81 1.13 -16.34
C LEU A 300 -7.25 0.14 -15.32
N VAL A 301 -7.00 0.59 -14.09
CA VAL A 301 -6.34 -0.19 -13.03
C VAL A 301 -7.11 -0.08 -11.71
N LEU A 302 -7.17 -1.17 -10.95
CA LEU A 302 -7.89 -1.24 -9.68
C LEU A 302 -7.37 -0.22 -8.65
N ASP A 303 -6.04 -0.18 -8.49
CA ASP A 303 -5.35 0.68 -7.54
C ASP A 303 -4.30 1.55 -8.25
N PRO A 304 -4.71 2.60 -8.99
CA PRO A 304 -3.80 3.38 -9.82
C PRO A 304 -2.71 4.07 -9.00
N HIS A 305 -2.99 4.43 -7.74
CA HIS A 305 -2.00 4.99 -6.82
C HIS A 305 -0.86 4.01 -6.48
N TYR A 306 -1.13 2.70 -6.42
CA TYR A 306 -0.09 1.70 -6.22
C TYR A 306 0.76 1.50 -7.47
N THR A 307 0.15 1.53 -8.66
CA THR A 307 0.89 1.50 -9.92
C THR A 307 1.80 2.71 -10.07
N CYS A 308 1.32 3.90 -9.68
CA CYS A 308 2.14 5.11 -9.63
C CYS A 308 3.35 4.90 -8.73
N GLU A 309 3.15 4.40 -7.50
CA GLU A 309 4.24 4.13 -6.56
C GLU A 309 5.34 3.25 -7.16
N VAL A 310 4.97 2.11 -7.76
CA VAL A 310 5.90 1.19 -8.41
C VAL A 310 6.66 1.90 -9.54
N PHE A 311 5.97 2.69 -10.35
CA PHE A 311 6.59 3.40 -11.46
C PHE A 311 7.60 4.45 -10.97
N LEU A 312 7.30 5.18 -9.89
CA LEU A 312 8.24 6.15 -9.29
C LEU A 312 9.55 5.45 -8.89
N TYR A 313 9.47 4.31 -8.22
CA TYR A 313 10.65 3.52 -7.87
C TYR A 313 11.39 2.97 -9.10
N ALA A 314 10.68 2.52 -10.13
CA ALA A 314 11.29 2.05 -11.37
C ALA A 314 12.06 3.17 -12.12
N VAL A 315 11.53 4.40 -12.14
CA VAL A 315 12.24 5.57 -12.67
C VAL A 315 13.51 5.84 -11.87
N ASN A 316 13.44 5.77 -10.53
CA ASN A 316 14.63 5.88 -9.69
C ASN A 316 15.68 4.82 -10.02
N VAL A 317 15.28 3.56 -10.20
CA VAL A 317 16.21 2.48 -10.63
C VAL A 317 16.86 2.83 -11.98
N ALA A 318 16.09 3.27 -12.96
CA ALA A 318 16.62 3.63 -14.27
C ALA A 318 17.65 4.77 -14.18
N LEU A 319 17.40 5.79 -13.36
CA LEU A 319 18.34 6.87 -13.10
C LEU A 319 19.59 6.38 -12.34
N MET A 320 19.43 5.47 -11.38
CA MET A 320 20.55 4.84 -10.65
C MET A 320 21.43 4.01 -11.60
N VAL A 321 20.82 3.21 -12.49
CA VAL A 321 21.54 2.46 -13.54
C VAL A 321 22.30 3.42 -14.44
N LEU A 322 21.67 4.53 -14.85
CA LEU A 322 22.33 5.55 -15.65
C LEU A 322 23.55 6.15 -14.94
N CYS A 323 23.47 6.36 -13.62
CA CYS A 323 24.60 6.84 -12.83
C CYS A 323 25.70 5.78 -12.63
N ALA A 324 25.36 4.49 -12.65
CA ALA A 324 26.29 3.39 -12.41
C ALA A 324 26.91 2.81 -13.70
N ALA A 325 26.33 3.08 -14.87
CA ALA A 325 26.75 2.51 -16.14
C ALA A 325 28.17 2.97 -16.55
N PRO A 326 29.04 2.04 -16.98
CA PRO A 326 30.36 2.38 -17.50
C PRO A 326 30.28 3.07 -18.88
N HIS A 327 31.31 3.84 -19.23
CA HIS A 327 31.39 4.54 -20.52
C HIS A 327 31.35 3.53 -21.69
N PRO A 328 30.52 3.76 -22.74
CA PRO A 328 30.48 2.89 -23.93
C PRO A 328 31.80 2.75 -24.69
N SER A 329 32.74 3.71 -24.62
CA SER A 329 34.05 3.60 -25.28
C SER A 329 34.98 2.57 -24.65
N HIS A 330 34.66 2.08 -23.44
CA HIS A 330 35.44 1.04 -22.76
C HIS A 330 34.89 -0.38 -23.01
N SER A 331 33.84 -0.56 -23.82
CA SER A 331 33.26 -1.87 -24.13
C SER A 331 33.91 -2.60 -25.32
N VAL A 332 34.94 -2.02 -25.95
CA VAL A 332 35.62 -2.65 -27.11
C VAL A 332 36.68 -3.69 -26.69
N ASP A 333 37.15 -3.68 -25.43
CA ASP A 333 38.09 -4.68 -24.88
C ASP A 333 37.40 -5.81 -24.08
N VAL A 334 36.13 -6.13 -24.41
CA VAL A 334 35.29 -7.06 -23.62
C VAL A 334 35.76 -8.53 -23.68
N VAL A 335 36.60 -8.90 -24.65
CA VAL A 335 37.12 -10.29 -24.77
C VAL A 335 38.27 -10.57 -23.78
N ALA A 336 38.96 -9.54 -23.27
CA ALA A 336 40.06 -9.70 -22.29
C ALA A 336 39.64 -9.48 -20.83
N THR A 337 38.38 -9.11 -20.57
CA THR A 337 37.97 -8.40 -19.34
C THR A 337 36.92 -9.10 -18.47
N GLN A 338 36.58 -10.37 -18.72
CA GLN A 338 35.71 -11.16 -17.82
C GLN A 338 36.26 -11.24 -16.37
N HIS A 339 37.56 -11.04 -16.16
CA HIS A 339 38.18 -10.94 -14.82
C HIS A 339 38.31 -9.50 -14.27
N THR A 340 37.85 -8.47 -14.98
CA THR A 340 38.14 -7.06 -14.64
C THR A 340 36.97 -6.25 -14.07
N LEU A 341 35.73 -6.77 -14.12
CA LEU A 341 34.60 -6.16 -13.38
C LEU A 341 34.91 -6.05 -11.87
N TRP A 342 35.75 -6.96 -11.36
CA TRP A 342 36.28 -6.95 -9.98
C TRP A 342 37.56 -6.12 -9.77
N ARG A 343 38.26 -5.69 -10.84
CA ARG A 343 39.51 -4.89 -10.72
C ARG A 343 39.26 -3.40 -10.50
N TYR A 344 38.08 -2.89 -10.85
CA TYR A 344 37.68 -1.52 -10.51
C TYR A 344 37.07 -1.51 -9.11
N GLY A 345 37.86 -1.26 -8.07
CA GLY A 345 37.43 -1.35 -6.65
C GLY A 345 36.14 -0.61 -6.29
N CYS A 346 35.73 0.41 -7.07
CA CYS A 346 34.52 1.20 -6.86
C CYS A 346 33.31 0.78 -7.73
N ALA A 347 33.51 0.12 -8.87
CA ALA A 347 32.43 -0.41 -9.71
C ALA A 347 31.46 -1.35 -8.98
N PRO A 348 31.91 -2.28 -8.11
CA PRO A 348 30.98 -3.14 -7.37
C PRO A 348 30.09 -2.32 -6.42
N LEU A 349 30.57 -1.19 -5.87
CA LEU A 349 29.79 -0.42 -4.92
C LEU A 349 28.58 0.28 -5.56
N ALA A 350 28.74 0.96 -6.72
CA ALA A 350 27.61 1.56 -7.43
C ALA A 350 26.54 0.53 -7.81
N TRP A 351 26.96 -0.64 -8.27
CA TRP A 351 26.05 -1.73 -8.60
C TRP A 351 25.33 -2.31 -7.38
N LEU A 352 25.94 -2.29 -6.19
CA LEU A 352 25.23 -2.63 -4.95
C LEU A 352 24.10 -1.64 -4.64
N PHE A 353 24.29 -0.34 -4.90
CA PHE A 353 23.22 0.66 -4.74
C PHE A 353 22.12 0.49 -5.79
N VAL A 354 22.48 0.18 -7.04
CA VAL A 354 21.49 -0.20 -8.07
C VAL A 354 20.71 -1.43 -7.62
N ALA A 355 21.39 -2.47 -7.12
CA ALA A 355 20.74 -3.68 -6.61
C ALA A 355 19.82 -3.37 -5.41
N ALA A 356 20.21 -2.46 -4.52
CA ALA A 356 19.35 -2.00 -3.42
C ALA A 356 18.11 -1.26 -3.95
N SER A 357 18.27 -0.42 -4.98
CA SER A 357 17.18 0.28 -5.67
C SER A 357 16.21 -0.71 -6.36
N VAL A 358 16.75 -1.76 -6.98
CA VAL A 358 15.94 -2.88 -7.52
C VAL A 358 15.22 -3.61 -6.39
N GLY A 359 15.90 -3.84 -5.27
CA GLY A 359 15.33 -4.47 -4.07
C GLY A 359 14.10 -3.73 -3.54
N VAL A 360 14.17 -2.41 -3.35
CA VAL A 360 13.00 -1.60 -2.93
C VAL A 360 11.88 -1.64 -3.97
N THR A 361 12.22 -1.57 -5.27
CA THR A 361 11.23 -1.60 -6.35
C THR A 361 10.49 -2.93 -6.38
N LEU A 362 11.22 -4.04 -6.28
CA LEU A 362 10.65 -5.38 -6.26
C LEU A 362 9.81 -5.62 -5.00
N PHE A 363 10.31 -5.23 -3.83
CA PHE A 363 9.54 -5.30 -2.59
C PHE A 363 8.23 -4.51 -2.69
N THR A 364 8.29 -3.26 -3.17
CA THR A 364 7.10 -2.41 -3.34
C THR A 364 6.12 -3.02 -4.32
N LEU A 365 6.60 -3.51 -5.47
CA LEU A 365 5.77 -4.20 -6.46
C LEU A 365 5.02 -5.39 -5.85
N LEU A 366 5.73 -6.28 -5.15
CA LEU A 366 5.13 -7.47 -4.55
C LEU A 366 4.19 -7.11 -3.40
N ASN A 367 4.60 -6.22 -2.50
CA ASN A 367 3.81 -5.81 -1.34
C ASN A 367 2.49 -5.12 -1.75
N LEU A 368 2.55 -4.22 -2.74
CA LEU A 368 1.37 -3.55 -3.27
C LEU A 368 0.56 -4.45 -4.19
N GLY A 369 1.19 -5.40 -4.89
CA GLY A 369 0.51 -6.43 -5.66
C GLY A 369 -0.36 -7.33 -4.77
N ILE A 370 0.19 -7.82 -3.65
CA ILE A 370 -0.56 -8.58 -2.64
C ILE A 370 -1.72 -7.74 -2.10
N THR A 371 -1.46 -6.49 -1.72
CA THR A 371 -2.50 -5.59 -1.18
C THR A 371 -3.59 -5.29 -2.21
N SER A 372 -3.24 -5.14 -3.50
CA SER A 372 -4.20 -4.95 -4.59
C SER A 372 -5.05 -6.20 -4.84
N ALA A 373 -4.46 -7.39 -4.72
CA ALA A 373 -5.22 -8.65 -4.77
C ALA A 373 -6.22 -8.76 -3.59
N GLU A 374 -5.83 -8.33 -2.39
CA GLU A 374 -6.73 -8.24 -1.23
C GLU A 374 -7.89 -7.26 -1.50
N HIS A 375 -7.62 -6.09 -2.10
CA HIS A 375 -8.66 -5.15 -2.54
C HIS A 375 -9.60 -5.77 -3.58
N ARG A 376 -9.08 -6.52 -4.56
CA ARG A 376 -9.93 -7.20 -5.55
C ARG A 376 -10.84 -8.23 -4.89
N ARG A 377 -10.31 -9.04 -3.97
CA ARG A 377 -11.11 -10.01 -3.21
C ARG A 377 -12.20 -9.32 -2.39
N PHE A 378 -11.87 -8.20 -1.75
CA PHE A 378 -12.84 -7.37 -1.05
C PHE A 378 -13.98 -6.89 -1.98
N TRP A 379 -13.64 -6.36 -3.16
CA TRP A 379 -14.65 -5.87 -4.11
C TRP A 379 -15.50 -6.99 -4.69
N ASN A 380 -14.90 -8.14 -5.02
CA ASN A 380 -15.64 -9.31 -5.48
C ASN A 380 -16.62 -9.82 -4.41
N ALA A 381 -16.19 -9.90 -3.15
CA ALA A 381 -17.05 -10.27 -2.03
C ALA A 381 -18.17 -9.24 -1.78
N SER A 382 -17.86 -7.95 -1.95
CA SER A 382 -18.84 -6.86 -1.85
C SER A 382 -19.91 -6.97 -2.95
N ASN A 383 -19.51 -7.17 -4.21
CA ASN A 383 -20.45 -7.36 -5.33
C ASN A 383 -21.28 -8.64 -5.17
N ALA A 384 -20.66 -9.74 -4.72
CA ALA A 384 -21.40 -10.96 -4.41
C ALA A 384 -22.46 -10.73 -3.33
N THR A 385 -22.14 -9.92 -2.32
CA THR A 385 -23.11 -9.55 -1.28
C THR A 385 -24.22 -8.67 -1.82
N ARG A 386 -23.90 -7.64 -2.63
CA ARG A 386 -24.90 -6.78 -3.27
C ARG A 386 -25.91 -7.61 -4.07
N ARG A 387 -25.44 -8.59 -4.85
CA ARG A 387 -26.31 -9.54 -5.56
C ARG A 387 -27.23 -10.33 -4.63
N GLU A 388 -26.71 -10.86 -3.52
CA GLU A 388 -27.52 -11.64 -2.60
C GLU A 388 -28.57 -10.78 -1.88
N VAL A 389 -28.22 -9.56 -1.49
CA VAL A 389 -29.16 -8.60 -0.91
C VAL A 389 -30.21 -8.18 -1.94
N ALA A 390 -29.80 -7.90 -3.18
CA ALA A 390 -30.71 -7.53 -4.27
C ALA A 390 -31.76 -8.62 -4.52
N LYS A 391 -31.36 -9.89 -4.59
CA LYS A 391 -32.30 -11.02 -4.74
C LYS A 391 -33.34 -11.09 -3.61
N VAL A 392 -32.93 -10.84 -2.36
CA VAL A 392 -33.86 -10.82 -1.22
C VAL A 392 -34.86 -9.67 -1.35
N LEU A 393 -34.38 -8.48 -1.73
CA LEU A 393 -35.23 -7.31 -1.93
C LEU A 393 -36.19 -7.47 -3.12
N GLU A 394 -35.72 -8.01 -4.25
CA GLU A 394 -36.56 -8.35 -5.41
C GLU A 394 -37.64 -9.36 -5.03
N SER A 395 -37.31 -10.38 -4.22
CA SER A 395 -38.30 -11.36 -3.75
C SER A 395 -39.40 -10.71 -2.89
N LEU A 396 -39.05 -9.70 -2.09
CA LEU A 396 -39.99 -8.93 -1.28
C LEU A 396 -40.90 -8.05 -2.16
N LEU A 397 -40.35 -7.42 -3.20
CA LEU A 397 -41.15 -6.67 -4.17
C LEU A 397 -42.12 -7.59 -4.93
N CYS A 398 -41.64 -8.73 -5.42
CA CYS A 398 -42.47 -9.72 -6.11
C CYS A 398 -43.58 -10.26 -5.22
N ALA A 399 -43.28 -10.62 -3.97
CA ALA A 399 -44.28 -11.11 -3.03
C ALA A 399 -45.39 -10.07 -2.75
N SER A 400 -45.06 -8.78 -2.72
CA SER A 400 -46.06 -7.74 -2.47
C SER A 400 -47.04 -7.49 -3.61
N SER A 401 -46.65 -7.82 -4.85
CA SER A 401 -47.50 -7.70 -6.04
C SER A 401 -48.59 -8.78 -6.12
N VAL A 402 -48.38 -9.93 -5.45
CA VAL A 402 -49.22 -11.14 -5.56
C VAL A 402 -50.28 -11.23 -4.44
N VAL A 403 -50.08 -10.55 -3.31
CA VAL A 403 -50.95 -10.69 -2.13
C VAL A 403 -52.17 -9.75 -2.19
N GLU A 404 -53.34 -10.27 -1.81
CA GLU A 404 -54.63 -9.55 -1.68
C GLU A 404 -54.48 -8.16 -1.01
N LYS A 405 -55.39 -7.24 -1.37
CA LYS A 405 -55.40 -5.81 -0.99
C LYS A 405 -55.15 -5.49 0.50
N SER A 406 -55.28 -6.44 1.42
CA SER A 406 -55.08 -6.28 2.87
C SER A 406 -53.65 -6.50 3.38
N LYS A 407 -52.71 -6.97 2.56
CA LYS A 407 -51.29 -7.24 2.95
C LYS A 407 -50.27 -6.66 1.97
N ARG A 408 -50.60 -5.58 1.26
CA ARG A 408 -49.63 -4.86 0.43
C ARG A 408 -48.58 -4.20 1.33
N LEU A 409 -47.31 -4.23 0.89
CA LEU A 409 -46.25 -3.49 1.56
C LEU A 409 -46.60 -1.98 1.52
N PRO A 410 -46.22 -1.21 2.56
CA PRO A 410 -46.34 0.24 2.53
C PRO A 410 -45.67 0.81 1.28
N ALA A 411 -46.29 1.80 0.62
CA ALA A 411 -45.74 2.42 -0.59
C ALA A 411 -44.32 2.97 -0.35
N GLU A 412 -44.10 3.58 0.80
CA GLU A 412 -42.79 4.08 1.26
C GLU A 412 -41.71 2.99 1.29
N LEU A 413 -42.07 1.76 1.67
CA LEU A 413 -41.16 0.63 1.68
C LEU A 413 -40.83 0.16 0.26
N VAL A 414 -41.83 0.15 -0.63
CA VAL A 414 -41.64 -0.21 -2.05
C VAL A 414 -40.72 0.80 -2.74
N ASP A 415 -40.93 2.09 -2.49
CA ASP A 415 -40.09 3.17 -3.04
C ASP A 415 -38.67 3.07 -2.53
N GLU A 416 -38.48 2.85 -1.23
CA GLU A 416 -37.15 2.73 -0.62
C GLU A 416 -36.41 1.48 -1.11
N VAL A 417 -37.08 0.33 -1.20
CA VAL A 417 -36.47 -0.89 -1.75
C VAL A 417 -36.09 -0.70 -3.22
N SER A 418 -36.94 -0.02 -4.00
CA SER A 418 -36.65 0.32 -5.40
C SER A 418 -35.50 1.32 -5.56
N ARG A 419 -35.32 2.22 -4.59
CA ARG A 419 -34.17 3.12 -4.50
C ARG A 419 -32.88 2.34 -4.20
N MET A 420 -32.89 1.51 -3.15
CA MET A 420 -31.73 0.68 -2.77
C MET A 420 -31.27 -0.24 -3.90
N LEU A 421 -32.20 -0.85 -4.64
CA LEU A 421 -31.87 -1.70 -5.80
C LEU A 421 -31.17 -0.94 -6.94
N ARG A 422 -31.58 0.31 -7.19
CA ARG A 422 -31.01 1.14 -8.27
C ARG A 422 -29.69 1.78 -7.89
N GLU A 423 -29.56 2.25 -6.65
CA GLU A 423 -28.46 3.11 -6.22
C GLU A 423 -27.41 2.30 -5.43
N ASP A 424 -27.84 1.64 -4.35
CA ASP A 424 -26.93 1.08 -3.33
C ASP A 424 -26.45 -0.35 -3.66
N LEU A 425 -27.23 -1.09 -4.45
CA LEU A 425 -26.98 -2.48 -4.81
C LEU A 425 -26.49 -2.68 -6.25
N SER A 426 -26.26 -1.59 -6.97
CA SER A 426 -25.62 -1.65 -8.28
C SER A 426 -24.23 -2.29 -8.16
N GLU A 427 -23.92 -3.24 -9.05
CA GLU A 427 -22.61 -3.87 -9.05
C GLU A 427 -21.53 -2.87 -9.44
N GLU A 428 -20.47 -2.82 -8.64
CA GLU A 428 -19.33 -1.95 -8.95
C GLU A 428 -18.56 -2.53 -10.13
N GLN A 429 -18.34 -1.71 -11.16
CA GLN A 429 -17.55 -2.09 -12.32
C GLN A 429 -16.06 -2.07 -11.96
N LEU A 430 -15.45 -3.26 -11.89
CA LEU A 430 -14.04 -3.41 -11.58
C LEU A 430 -13.21 -3.48 -12.87
N PRO A 431 -12.06 -2.78 -12.93
CA PRO A 431 -11.15 -2.89 -14.06
C PRO A 431 -10.53 -4.28 -14.14
N ARG A 432 -10.13 -4.67 -15.35
CA ARG A 432 -9.47 -5.96 -15.60
C ARG A 432 -8.08 -6.03 -14.96
N TRP A 433 -7.36 -4.90 -14.91
CA TRP A 433 -5.96 -4.88 -14.49
C TRP A 433 -5.80 -4.63 -12.98
N ASN A 434 -4.93 -5.44 -12.37
CA ASN A 434 -4.33 -5.20 -11.05
C ASN A 434 -2.95 -4.54 -11.20
N VAL A 435 -2.35 -4.12 -10.08
CA VAL A 435 -0.94 -3.68 -10.03
C VAL A 435 0.00 -4.76 -10.60
N ILE A 436 -0.29 -6.03 -10.32
CA ILE A 436 0.34 -7.18 -10.98
C ILE A 436 -0.77 -7.96 -11.70
N PRO A 437 -0.78 -8.04 -13.03
CA PRO A 437 -1.86 -8.69 -13.78
C PRO A 437 -1.98 -10.20 -13.51
N PHE A 438 -0.94 -10.82 -12.97
CA PHE A 438 -0.87 -12.27 -12.75
C PHE A 438 -1.22 -12.74 -11.33
N VAL A 439 -1.51 -11.82 -10.39
CA VAL A 439 -1.90 -12.17 -9.01
C VAL A 439 -3.42 -11.96 -8.87
N GLN A 440 -4.15 -13.07 -8.74
CA GLN A 440 -5.62 -13.11 -8.57
C GLN A 440 -6.04 -13.50 -7.15
#